data_AF-A0A954RH94-F1
#
_entry.id   AF-A0A954RH94-F1
#
_cell.length_a   1.000
_cell.length_b   1.000
_cell.length_c   1.000
_cell.angle_alpha   90.00
_cell.angle_beta   90.00
_cell.angle_gamma   90.00
#
_symmetry.space_group_name_H-M   'P 1'
#
loop_
_entity.id
_entity.type
_entity.pdbx_description
1 polymer ?
#
loop_
_entity_poly.entity_id
_entity_poly.type
_entity_poly.pdbx_seq_one_letter_code
_entity_poly.pdbx_strand_id
1 'polypeptide(L)'
;MLRAIGRFECFKGHQQLRGPCPFHATKRPGSRSFSVNLCKDVYRCLDPDCNAHGNPLDLWAAFHQLPLYEAVLDLAKQFQLTLQPDQRRGNP
;
A
#
# COMPACT_ATOMS: atom_id res chain seq x y z
N MET A 1 -0.74 8.56 3.85
CA MET A 1 -1.53 7.82 2.84
C MET A 1 -2.02 6.46 3.37
N LEU A 2 -1.16 5.63 3.96
CA LEU A 2 -1.57 4.33 4.56
C LEU A 2 -2.61 4.42 5.69
N ARG A 3 -2.68 5.54 6.40
CA ARG A 3 -3.65 5.80 7.48
C ARG A 3 -5.11 5.86 7.03
N ALA A 4 -5.38 6.06 5.74
CA ALA A 4 -6.74 6.34 5.27
C ALA A 4 -7.40 5.17 4.55
N ILE A 5 -6.69 4.04 4.44
CA ILE A 5 -7.18 2.80 3.81
C ILE A 5 -7.89 1.90 4.84
N GLY A 6 -7.83 2.23 6.14
CA GLY A 6 -8.56 1.56 7.19
C GLY A 6 -8.34 2.27 8.52
N ARG A 7 -9.38 2.33 9.35
CA ARG A 7 -9.40 3.06 10.62
C ARG A 7 -8.40 2.46 11.62
N PHE A 8 -7.16 2.95 11.60
CA PHE A 8 -6.11 2.57 12.55
C PHE A 8 -5.73 3.79 13.39
N GLU A 9 -6.48 3.99 14.48
CA GLU A 9 -6.11 4.95 15.52
C GLU A 9 -4.77 4.52 16.13
N CYS A 10 -3.77 5.40 16.03
CA CYS A 10 -2.41 5.11 16.49
C CYS A 10 -2.37 5.10 18.02
N PHE A 11 -2.59 3.94 18.62
CA PHE A 11 -2.27 3.71 20.02
C PHE A 11 -0.77 3.42 20.17
N LYS A 12 -0.15 4.07 21.16
CA LYS A 12 1.25 3.95 21.55
C LYS A 12 1.74 2.50 21.47
N GLY A 13 2.75 2.21 20.63
CA GLY A 13 3.54 0.98 20.81
C GLY A 13 4.19 0.35 19.59
N HIS A 14 3.57 0.31 18.41
CA HIS A 14 4.10 -0.52 17.32
C HIS A 14 3.88 0.11 15.94
N GLN A 15 4.94 0.65 15.32
CA GLN A 15 4.93 1.25 13.98
C GLN A 15 4.83 0.21 12.84
N GLN A 16 4.58 -1.05 13.18
CA GLN A 16 4.44 -2.14 12.22
C GLN A 16 3.12 -2.88 12.45
N LEU A 17 2.30 -2.95 11.40
CA LEU A 17 1.11 -3.78 11.34
C LEU A 17 1.47 -5.13 10.71
N ARG A 18 0.90 -6.22 11.19
CA ARG A 18 1.08 -7.55 10.59
C ARG A 18 -0.25 -8.27 10.44
N GLY A 19 -0.39 -9.03 9.36
CA GLY A 19 -1.62 -9.75 9.05
C GLY A 19 -1.45 -10.78 7.93
N PRO A 20 -2.56 -11.38 7.47
CA PRO A 20 -2.58 -12.21 6.27
C PRO A 20 -2.29 -11.36 5.03
N CYS A 21 -1.72 -11.98 4.00
CA CYS A 21 -1.49 -11.33 2.72
C CYS A 21 -2.80 -11.19 1.95
N PRO A 22 -3.14 -9.99 1.42
CA PRO A 22 -4.33 -9.84 0.58
C PRO A 22 -4.16 -10.41 -0.83
N PHE A 23 -2.93 -10.69 -1.26
CA PHE A 23 -2.61 -11.06 -2.64
C PHE A 23 -2.63 -12.58 -2.91
N HIS A 24 -2.57 -13.40 -1.86
CA HIS A 24 -2.61 -14.85 -2.01
C HIS A 24 -3.44 -15.47 -0.90
N ALA A 25 -4.09 -16.59 -1.21
CA ALA A 25 -4.77 -17.39 -0.21
C ALA A 25 -3.73 -18.03 0.72
N THR A 26 -3.66 -17.57 1.96
CA THR A 26 -2.77 -18.15 2.97
C THR A 26 -3.25 -19.53 3.37
N LYS A 27 -2.36 -20.53 3.32
CA LYS A 27 -2.65 -21.93 3.69
C LYS A 27 -2.98 -22.11 5.19
N ARG A 28 -2.72 -21.12 6.04
CA ARG A 28 -3.02 -21.13 7.47
C ARG A 28 -3.83 -19.88 7.86
N PRO A 29 -5.07 -20.01 8.33
CA PRO A 29 -5.79 -18.86 8.87
C PRO A 29 -5.02 -18.32 10.09
N GLY A 30 -4.52 -17.08 9.99
CA GLY A 30 -3.70 -16.43 11.02
C GLY A 30 -2.20 -16.29 10.71
N SER A 31 -1.74 -16.69 9.51
CA SER A 31 -0.35 -16.44 9.10
C SER A 31 -0.06 -14.94 9.02
N ARG A 32 0.94 -14.48 9.77
CA ARG A 32 1.45 -13.10 9.77
C ARG A 32 2.48 -12.89 8.65
N SER A 33 2.16 -13.35 7.44
CA SER A 33 3.06 -13.25 6.29
C SER A 33 3.17 -11.81 5.79
N PHE A 34 2.16 -10.98 5.97
CA PHE A 34 2.18 -9.59 5.51
C PHE A 34 2.53 -8.64 6.64
N SER A 35 3.43 -7.69 6.37
CA SER A 35 3.86 -6.66 7.31
C SER A 35 3.85 -5.28 6.63
N VAL A 36 3.30 -4.28 7.31
CA VAL A 36 3.29 -2.86 6.88
C VAL A 36 4.04 -2.05 7.91
N ASN A 37 5.07 -1.31 7.49
CA ASN A 37 5.77 -0.35 8.33
C ASN A 37 5.23 1.05 8.04
N LEU A 38 4.50 1.62 9.00
CA LEU A 38 3.88 2.93 8.86
C LEU A 38 4.88 4.09 8.94
N CYS A 39 6.06 3.88 9.52
CA CYS A 39 7.09 4.92 9.60
C CYS A 39 8.01 4.97 8.40
N LYS A 40 8.14 3.84 7.70
CA LYS A 40 8.86 3.77 6.43
C LYS A 40 7.93 3.88 5.21
N ASP A 41 6.62 3.94 5.44
CA ASP A 41 5.59 3.86 4.38
C ASP A 41 5.85 2.72 3.39
N VAL A 42 6.21 1.53 3.89
CA VAL A 42 6.46 0.35 3.05
C VAL A 42 5.69 -0.86 3.54
N TYR A 43 5.38 -1.76 2.62
CA TYR A 43 4.85 -3.07 2.94
C TYR A 43 5.75 -4.18 2.39
N ARG A 44 5.65 -5.36 3.00
CA ARG A 44 6.31 -6.58 2.53
C ARG A 44 5.51 -7.80 2.95
N CYS A 45 5.30 -8.69 2.01
CA CYS A 45 4.95 -10.08 2.25
C CYS A 45 6.23 -10.89 2.45
N LEU A 46 6.27 -11.67 3.52
CA LEU A 46 7.35 -12.56 3.93
C LEU A 46 7.20 -13.96 3.35
N ASP A 47 6.15 -14.20 2.56
CA ASP A 47 5.97 -15.45 1.84
C ASP A 47 6.89 -15.48 0.62
N PRO A 48 7.76 -16.49 0.46
CA PRO A 48 8.74 -16.57 -0.63
C PRO A 48 8.09 -16.69 -2.01
N ASP A 49 6.89 -17.26 -2.12
CA ASP A 49 6.19 -17.45 -3.40
C ASP A 49 5.50 -16.15 -3.85
N CYS A 50 5.09 -15.31 -2.89
CA CYS A 50 4.42 -14.05 -3.18
C CYS A 50 5.40 -12.89 -3.31
N ASN A 51 6.30 -12.74 -2.33
CA ASN A 51 7.30 -11.70 -2.22
C ASN A 51 6.80 -10.27 -2.53
N ALA A 52 5.49 -10.01 -2.38
CA ALA A 52 4.90 -8.71 -2.70
C ALA A 52 5.43 -7.65 -1.73
N HIS A 53 6.03 -6.59 -2.26
CA HIS A 53 6.59 -5.51 -1.46
C HIS A 53 6.55 -4.21 -2.25
N GLY A 54 6.59 -3.09 -1.56
CA GLY A 54 6.57 -1.79 -2.21
C GLY A 54 6.13 -0.67 -1.28
N ASN A 55 5.83 0.46 -1.90
CA ASN A 55 5.28 1.64 -1.26
C ASN A 55 3.73 1.53 -1.16
N PRO A 56 3.02 2.51 -0.59
CA PRO A 56 1.56 2.46 -0.43
C PRO A 56 0.80 2.48 -1.76
N LEU A 57 1.37 3.10 -2.79
CA LEU A 57 0.78 3.17 -4.12
C LEU A 57 0.91 1.82 -4.84
N ASP A 58 2.05 1.14 -4.69
CA ASP A 58 2.24 -0.23 -5.21
C ASP A 58 1.25 -1.20 -4.56
N LEU A 59 0.99 -1.03 -3.25
CA LEU A 59 -0.03 -1.79 -2.52
C LEU A 59 -1.43 -1.55 -3.12
N TRP A 60 -1.79 -0.28 -3.37
CA TRP A 60 -3.07 0.09 -3.97
C TRP A 60 -3.23 -0.50 -5.37
N ALA A 61 -2.22 -0.31 -6.21
CA ALA A 61 -2.20 -0.83 -7.57
C ALA A 61 -2.36 -2.35 -7.60
N ALA A 62 -1.58 -3.08 -6.79
CA ALA A 62 -1.64 -4.53 -6.72
C ALA A 62 -2.98 -5.03 -6.13
N PHE A 63 -3.56 -4.31 -5.17
CA PHE A 63 -4.82 -4.70 -4.53
C PHE A 63 -6.01 -4.51 -5.47
N HIS A 64 -6.04 -3.40 -6.20
CA HIS A 64 -7.08 -3.10 -7.18
C HIS A 64 -6.83 -3.72 -8.55
N GLN A 65 -5.68 -4.40 -8.75
CA GLN A 65 -5.24 -4.94 -10.03
C GLN A 65 -5.20 -3.88 -11.13
N LEU A 66 -4.82 -2.65 -10.77
CA LEU A 66 -4.74 -1.51 -11.67
C LEU A 66 -3.28 -1.26 -12.08
N PRO A 67 -3.03 -0.82 -13.32
CA PRO A 67 -1.75 -0.21 -13.69
C PRO A 67 -1.42 0.97 -12.76
N LEU A 68 -0.12 1.22 -12.52
CA LEU A 68 0.33 2.23 -11.57
C LEU A 68 -0.28 3.63 -11.83
N TYR A 69 -0.38 4.04 -13.10
CA TYR A 69 -0.97 5.32 -13.46
C TYR A 69 -2.47 5.40 -13.10
N GLU A 70 -3.22 4.33 -13.38
CA GLU A 70 -4.64 4.25 -13.04
C GLU A 70 -4.85 4.22 -11.53
N ALA A 71 -3.98 3.50 -10.81
CA ALA A 71 -3.97 3.49 -9.35
C ALA A 71 -3.79 4.89 -8.75
N VAL A 72 -2.93 5.74 -9.34
CA VAL A 72 -2.77 7.14 -8.91
C VAL A 72 -4.05 7.95 -9.14
N LEU A 73 -4.68 7.80 -10.31
CA LEU A 73 -5.93 8.50 -10.62
C LEU A 73 -7.06 8.07 -9.70
N ASP A 74 -7.17 6.77 -9.44
CA ASP A 74 -8.17 6.17 -8.56
C ASP A 74 -7.99 6.66 -7.12
N LEU A 75 -6.75 6.65 -6.63
CA LEU A 75 -6.41 7.15 -5.31
C LEU A 75 -6.68 8.66 -5.19
N ALA A 76 -6.37 9.46 -6.22
CA ALA A 76 -6.69 10.88 -6.22
C ALA A 76 -8.19 11.15 -6.17
N LYS A 77 -9.00 10.36 -6.90
CA LYS A 77 -10.47 10.44 -6.80
C LYS A 77 -10.95 10.12 -5.39
N GLN A 78 -10.44 9.04 -4.80
CA GLN A 78 -10.85 8.57 -3.48
C GLN A 78 -10.47 9.57 -2.37
N PHE A 79 -9.35 10.27 -2.51
CA PHE A 79 -8.90 11.29 -1.55
C PHE A 79 -9.25 12.72 -1.93
N GLN A 80 -10.04 12.92 -3.00
CA GLN A 80 -10.41 14.25 -3.53
C GLN A 80 -9.19 15.14 -3.78
N LEU A 81 -8.07 14.53 -4.18
CA LEU A 81 -6.84 15.25 -4.50
C LEU A 81 -6.94 15.79 -5.93
N THR A 82 -6.69 17.09 -6.09
CA THR A 82 -6.49 17.67 -7.41
C THR A 82 -5.10 17.29 -7.90
N LEU A 83 -5.02 16.26 -8.75
CA LEU A 83 -3.80 15.99 -9.48
C LEU A 83 -3.60 17.13 -10.47
N GLN A 84 -2.46 17.80 -10.39
CA GLN A 84 -1.99 18.66 -11.48
C GLN A 84 -1.20 17.77 -12.43
N PRO A 85 -1.79 17.29 -13.54
CA PRO A 85 -0.99 16.69 -14.58
C PRO A 85 -0.10 17.80 -15.13
N ASP A 86 1.21 17.57 -15.09
CA ASP A 86 2.26 18.43 -15.64
C ASP A 86 2.87 19.49 -14.70
N GLN A 87 3.78 19.02 -13.83
CA GLN A 87 5.04 19.74 -13.60
C GLN A 87 6.15 18.87 -14.18
N ARG A 88 6.15 18.62 -15.50
CA ARG A 88 7.42 18.37 -16.18
C ARG A 88 8.32 19.51 -15.74
N ARG A 89 9.35 19.19 -14.94
CA ARG A 89 10.56 19.98 -14.92
C ARG A 89 11.13 19.92 -16.34
N GLY A 90 10.53 20.70 -17.24
CA GLY A 90 11.30 21.32 -18.28
C GLY A 90 12.22 22.27 -17.54
N ASN A 91 13.50 21.90 -17.46
CA ASN A 91 14.57 22.82 -17.81
C ASN A 91 15.91 22.08 -17.87
N PRO A 92 16.91 22.67 -18.54
CA PRO A 92 17.25 22.51 -19.96
C PRO A 92 18.46 21.58 -20.17
#